data_AF-A0A536B6I5-F1
#
_entry.id   AF-A0A536B6I5-F1
#
_cell.length_a   1.000
_cell.length_b   1.000
_cell.length_c   1.000
_cell.angle_alpha   90.00
_cell.angle_beta   90.00
_cell.angle_gamma   90.00
#
_symmetry.space_group_name_H-M   'P 1'
#
loop_
_entity.id
_entity.type
_entity.pdbx_description
1 polymer ?
#
loop_
_entity_poly.entity_id
_entity_poly.type
_entity_poly.pdbx_seq_one_letter_code
_entity_poly.pdbx_strand_id
1 'polypeptide(L)'
;MTARSRRLIRLSVFAAVLATVAAANLTLIYLLYLAGQPGSNIARFVPIMAIGALPFLVTAGLLAWAIVSAASPVGEGQRPQQQAIGRLRMITGFGLPFIILGGLWSGLAAASLGLEQGSAAGFALTLYQFTFLAAVFIDTITLVVALRTHPSAQA
;
A
#
# COMPACT_ATOMS: atom_id res chain seq x y z
N MET A 1 14.90 -22.20 -0.74
CA MET A 1 14.14 -21.01 -1.19
C MET A 1 14.56 -20.67 -2.62
N THR A 2 13.64 -20.78 -3.58
CA THR A 2 13.95 -20.51 -5.01
C THR A 2 14.18 -19.01 -5.25
N ALA A 3 14.96 -18.66 -6.29
CA ALA A 3 15.21 -17.25 -6.65
C ALA A 3 13.90 -16.47 -6.89
N ARG A 4 12.88 -17.16 -7.40
CA ARG A 4 11.54 -16.61 -7.65
C ARG A 4 10.79 -16.25 -6.37
N SER A 5 10.88 -17.09 -5.33
CA SER A 5 10.30 -16.82 -4.00
C SER A 5 11.00 -15.64 -3.31
N ARG A 6 12.34 -15.55 -3.39
CA ARG A 6 13.08 -14.37 -2.86
C ARG A 6 12.69 -13.08 -3.56
N ARG A 7 12.51 -13.12 -4.89
CA ARG A 7 12.05 -11.96 -5.67
C ARG A 7 10.65 -11.52 -5.24
N LEU A 8 9.72 -12.44 -5.04
CA LEU A 8 8.37 -12.11 -4.59
C LEU A 8 8.37 -11.43 -3.21
N ILE A 9 9.16 -11.93 -2.26
CA ILE A 9 9.26 -11.30 -0.94
C ILE A 9 9.83 -9.89 -1.04
N ARG A 10 10.91 -9.68 -1.81
CA ARG A 10 11.48 -8.34 -2.02
C ARG A 10 10.47 -7.37 -2.65
N LEU A 11 9.72 -7.83 -3.63
CA LEU A 11 8.65 -7.04 -4.24
C LEU A 11 7.54 -6.71 -3.24
N SER A 12 7.16 -7.66 -2.40
CA SER A 12 6.15 -7.47 -1.34
C SER A 12 6.61 -6.48 -0.28
N VAL A 13 7.90 -6.51 0.11
CA VAL A 13 8.50 -5.49 0.99
C VAL A 13 8.40 -4.11 0.34
N PHE A 14 8.77 -4.01 -0.94
CA PHE A 14 8.72 -2.73 -1.65
C PHE A 14 7.29 -2.21 -1.81
N ALA A 15 6.33 -3.09 -2.09
CA ALA A 15 4.90 -2.77 -2.12
C ALA A 15 4.42 -2.23 -0.76
N ALA A 16 4.77 -2.90 0.33
CA ALA A 16 4.39 -2.46 1.68
C ALA A 16 4.98 -1.08 2.04
N VAL A 17 6.25 -0.84 1.71
CA VAL A 17 6.90 0.46 1.94
C VAL A 17 6.22 1.55 1.12
N LEU A 18 6.01 1.33 -0.18
CA LEU A 18 5.38 2.33 -1.04
C LEU A 18 3.93 2.63 -0.63
N ALA A 19 3.16 1.61 -0.24
CA ALA A 19 1.81 1.81 0.29
C ALA A 19 1.83 2.65 1.57
N THR A 20 2.77 2.38 2.49
CA THR A 20 2.93 3.17 3.72
C THR A 20 3.28 4.63 3.41
N VAL A 21 4.21 4.87 2.48
CA VAL A 21 4.60 6.22 2.05
C VAL A 21 3.44 6.94 1.36
N ALA A 22 2.66 6.24 0.53
CA ALA A 22 1.45 6.80 -0.10
C ALA A 22 0.41 7.21 0.95
N ALA A 23 0.16 6.37 1.96
CA ALA A 23 -0.74 6.71 3.07
C ALA A 23 -0.26 7.93 3.86
N ALA A 24 1.05 8.01 4.14
CA ALA A 24 1.66 9.13 4.84
C ALA A 24 1.52 10.43 4.04
N ASN A 25 1.87 10.42 2.75
CA ASN A 25 1.76 11.59 1.89
C ASN A 25 0.31 12.05 1.76
N LEU A 26 -0.64 11.12 1.60
CA LEU A 26 -2.06 11.44 1.55
C LEU A 26 -2.51 12.17 2.81
N THR A 27 -2.17 11.64 3.98
CA THR A 27 -2.52 12.24 5.28
C THR A 27 -1.86 13.61 5.44
N LEU A 28 -0.60 13.72 5.00
CA LEU A 28 0.18 14.95 5.09
C LEU A 28 -0.44 16.11 4.30
N ILE A 29 -1.05 15.85 3.13
CA ILE A 29 -1.75 16.89 2.35
C ILE A 29 -2.78 17.62 3.21
N TYR A 30 -3.66 16.87 3.87
CA TYR A 30 -4.74 17.44 4.67
C TYR A 30 -4.22 18.11 5.94
N LEU A 31 -3.21 17.53 6.60
CA LEU A 31 -2.59 18.15 7.77
C LEU A 31 -1.93 19.50 7.42
N LEU A 32 -1.20 19.57 6.31
CA LEU A 32 -0.55 20.80 5.86
C LEU A 32 -1.55 21.83 5.35
N TYR A 33 -2.63 21.40 4.69
CA TYR A 33 -3.73 22.28 4.31
C TYR A 33 -4.38 22.92 5.54
N LEU A 34 -4.67 22.13 6.58
CA LEU A 34 -5.22 22.64 7.84
C LEU A 34 -4.27 23.58 8.57
N ALA A 35 -2.97 23.29 8.58
CA ALA A 35 -1.98 24.16 9.19
C ALA A 35 -1.96 25.56 8.55
N GLY A 36 -2.31 25.66 7.27
CA GLY A 36 -2.50 26.93 6.56
C GLY A 36 -3.85 27.61 6.78
N GLN A 37 -4.82 26.95 7.45
CA GLN A 37 -6.16 27.48 7.70
C GLN A 37 -6.51 27.49 9.20
N PRO A 38 -6.08 28.54 9.94
CA PRO A 38 -6.35 28.66 11.36
C PRO A 38 -7.85 28.67 11.64
N GLY A 39 -8.31 27.79 12.54
CA GLY A 39 -9.72 27.64 12.91
C GLY A 39 -10.50 26.57 12.12
N SER A 40 -9.89 25.92 11.13
CA SER A 40 -10.52 24.81 10.40
C SER A 40 -10.58 23.53 11.24
N ASN A 41 -11.65 22.74 11.10
CA ASN A 41 -11.85 21.51 11.86
C ASN A 41 -11.41 20.28 11.04
N ILE A 42 -10.42 19.54 11.57
CA ILE A 42 -9.87 18.34 10.94
C ILE A 42 -10.91 17.24 10.75
N ALA A 43 -11.95 17.20 11.59
CA ALA A 43 -13.01 16.19 11.53
C ALA A 43 -13.71 16.13 10.16
N ARG A 44 -13.72 17.23 9.40
CA ARG A 44 -14.28 17.25 8.04
C ARG A 44 -13.46 16.44 7.04
N PHE A 45 -12.16 16.31 7.28
CA PHE A 45 -11.23 15.63 6.37
C PHE A 45 -10.89 14.21 6.83
N VAL A 46 -11.12 13.86 8.10
CA VAL A 46 -10.87 12.52 8.64
C VAL A 46 -11.53 11.41 7.82
N PRO A 47 -12.82 11.49 7.42
CA PRO A 47 -13.43 10.44 6.60
C PRO A 47 -12.74 10.28 5.23
N ILE A 48 -12.38 11.39 4.60
CA ILE A 48 -11.71 11.40 3.29
C ILE A 48 -10.29 10.82 3.42
N MET A 49 -9.55 11.22 4.45
CA MET A 49 -8.24 10.66 4.77
C MET A 49 -8.34 9.15 5.03
N ALA A 50 -9.32 8.71 5.82
CA ALA A 50 -9.49 7.32 6.19
C ALA A 50 -9.83 6.44 4.98
N ILE A 51 -10.76 6.86 4.11
CA ILE A 51 -11.11 6.14 2.87
C ILE A 51 -9.87 5.94 1.98
N GLY A 52 -8.99 6.95 1.94
CA GLY A 52 -7.79 6.91 1.13
C GLY A 52 -6.66 6.11 1.76
N ALA A 53 -6.31 6.40 3.01
CA ALA A 53 -5.13 5.86 3.69
C ALA A 53 -5.31 4.43 4.22
N LEU A 54 -6.51 4.07 4.72
CA LEU A 54 -6.73 2.77 5.34
C LEU A 54 -6.45 1.60 4.39
N PRO A 55 -6.90 1.60 3.12
CA PRO A 55 -6.55 0.52 2.18
C PRO A 55 -5.04 0.29 2.03
N PHE A 56 -4.24 1.36 1.98
CA PHE A 56 -2.79 1.24 1.91
C PHE A 56 -2.21 0.66 3.20
N LEU A 57 -2.63 1.17 4.36
CA LEU A 57 -2.10 0.74 5.66
C LEU A 57 -2.46 -0.70 5.97
N VAL A 58 -3.71 -1.11 5.71
CA VAL A 58 -4.16 -2.48 5.90
C VAL A 58 -3.38 -3.42 4.98
N THR A 59 -3.25 -3.08 3.69
CA THR A 59 -2.50 -3.91 2.75
C THR A 59 -1.02 -4.01 3.13
N ALA A 60 -0.39 -2.89 3.49
CA ALA A 60 1.00 -2.86 3.95
C ALA A 60 1.21 -3.70 5.22
N GLY A 61 0.30 -3.59 6.19
CA GLY A 61 0.34 -4.36 7.43
C GLY A 61 0.18 -5.86 7.18
N LEU A 62 -0.75 -6.27 6.32
CA LEU A 62 -0.93 -7.66 5.94
C LEU A 62 0.28 -8.22 5.18
N LEU A 63 0.86 -7.43 4.26
CA LEU A 63 2.10 -7.80 3.57
C LEU A 63 3.25 -7.97 4.54
N ALA A 64 3.47 -7.01 5.44
CA ALA A 64 4.51 -7.07 6.46
C ALA A 64 4.35 -8.31 7.34
N TRP A 65 3.12 -8.58 7.80
CA TRP A 65 2.79 -9.78 8.57
C TRP A 65 3.09 -11.07 7.80
N ALA A 66 2.70 -11.15 6.53
CA ALA A 66 2.95 -12.32 5.69
C ALA A 66 4.47 -12.54 5.45
N ILE A 67 5.24 -11.47 5.31
CA ILE A 67 6.69 -11.50 5.14
C ILE A 67 7.37 -11.97 6.42
N VAL A 68 7.02 -11.40 7.58
CA VAL A 68 7.58 -11.78 8.89
C VAL A 68 7.25 -13.23 9.22
N SER A 69 6.00 -13.65 9.00
CA SER A 69 5.55 -15.04 9.21
C SER A 69 6.31 -16.05 8.33
N ALA A 70 6.77 -15.63 7.15
CA ALA A 70 7.56 -16.48 6.26
C ALA A 70 9.04 -16.61 6.69
N ALA A 71 9.51 -15.72 7.57
CA ALA A 71 10.86 -15.72 8.11
C ALA A 71 10.98 -16.44 9.47
N SER A 72 9.86 -16.67 10.16
CA SER A 72 9.83 -17.40 11.43
C SER A 72 10.07 -18.91 11.23
N PRO A 73 10.92 -19.55 12.05
CA PRO A 73 11.10 -21.00 12.01
C PRO A 73 9.87 -21.68 12.63
N VAL A 74 8.99 -22.24 11.79
CA VAL A 74 7.88 -23.09 12.24
C VAL A 74 8.34 -24.54 12.21
N GLY A 75 8.04 -25.28 13.28
CA GLY A 75 8.40 -26.69 13.48
C GLY A 75 7.99 -27.62 12.34
N GLU A 76 8.68 -28.76 12.28
CA GLU A 76 8.61 -29.79 11.26
C GLU A 76 7.18 -30.09 10.76
N GLY A 77 6.95 -29.93 9.45
CA GLY A 77 5.77 -30.52 8.78
C GLY A 77 4.99 -29.63 7.81
N GLN A 78 5.11 -28.30 7.85
CA GLN A 78 4.42 -27.41 6.90
C GLN A 78 5.41 -26.73 5.96
N ARG A 79 5.14 -26.69 4.65
CA ARG A 79 5.92 -25.93 3.66
C ARG A 79 5.63 -24.43 3.85
N PRO A 80 6.38 -23.68 4.67
CA PRO A 80 5.98 -22.34 5.11
C PRO A 80 5.98 -21.35 3.93
N GLN A 81 6.82 -21.63 2.92
CA GLN A 81 6.94 -20.85 1.70
C GLN A 81 5.71 -20.93 0.79
N GLN A 82 5.02 -22.08 0.69
CA GLN A 82 3.84 -22.18 -0.18
C GLN A 82 2.64 -21.44 0.43
N GLN A 83 2.46 -21.54 1.75
CA GLN A 83 1.44 -20.77 2.47
C GLN A 83 1.72 -19.26 2.41
N ALA A 84 2.98 -18.84 2.54
CA ALA A 84 3.36 -17.43 2.40
C ALA A 84 3.05 -16.86 1.00
N ILE A 85 3.38 -17.60 -0.08
CA ILE A 85 3.06 -17.17 -1.46
C ILE A 85 1.54 -17.06 -1.66
N GLY A 86 0.77 -18.03 -1.14
CA GLY A 86 -0.69 -17.99 -1.18
C GLY A 86 -1.29 -16.78 -0.45
N ARG A 87 -0.77 -16.46 0.74
CA ARG A 87 -1.18 -15.27 1.51
C ARG A 87 -0.84 -13.98 0.76
N LEU A 88 0.39 -13.85 0.23
CA LEU A 88 0.80 -12.67 -0.54
C LEU A 88 -0.08 -12.46 -1.78
N ARG A 89 -0.42 -13.53 -2.51
CA ARG A 89 -1.35 -13.48 -3.65
C ARG A 89 -2.73 -12.98 -3.23
N MET A 90 -3.26 -13.48 -2.11
CA MET A 90 -4.59 -13.09 -1.63
C MET A 90 -4.60 -11.63 -1.16
N ILE A 91 -3.57 -11.21 -0.42
CA ILE A 91 -3.45 -9.84 0.10
C ILE A 91 -3.34 -8.83 -1.04
N THR A 92 -2.43 -9.04 -1.98
CA THR A 92 -2.26 -8.14 -3.14
C THR A 92 -3.48 -8.18 -4.06
N GLY A 93 -4.02 -9.36 -4.34
CA GLY A 93 -5.20 -9.51 -5.22
C GLY A 93 -6.46 -8.84 -4.67
N PHE A 94 -6.68 -8.92 -3.36
CA PHE A 94 -7.83 -8.30 -2.71
C PHE A 94 -7.59 -6.83 -2.36
N GLY A 95 -6.39 -6.46 -1.92
CA GLY A 95 -6.05 -5.10 -1.48
C GLY A 95 -5.97 -4.09 -2.63
N LEU A 96 -5.49 -4.52 -3.81
CA LEU A 96 -5.22 -3.64 -4.95
C LEU A 96 -6.45 -2.85 -5.43
N PRO A 97 -7.66 -3.44 -5.60
CA PRO A 97 -8.87 -2.67 -5.92
C PRO A 97 -9.17 -1.57 -4.90
N PHE A 98 -9.03 -1.83 -3.60
CA PHE A 98 -9.29 -0.83 -2.56
C PHE A 98 -8.23 0.26 -2.53
N ILE A 99 -6.96 -0.09 -2.76
CA ILE A 99 -5.88 0.88 -2.93
C ILE A 99 -6.18 1.82 -4.10
N ILE A 100 -6.59 1.27 -5.25
CA ILE A 100 -6.90 2.07 -6.44
C ILE A 100 -8.10 2.98 -6.18
N LEU A 101 -9.22 2.42 -5.73
CA LEU A 101 -10.46 3.17 -5.54
C LEU A 101 -10.33 4.21 -4.42
N GLY A 102 -9.83 3.81 -3.25
CA GLY A 102 -9.64 4.70 -2.11
C GLY A 102 -8.59 5.78 -2.39
N GLY A 103 -7.46 5.38 -2.99
CA GLY A 103 -6.39 6.30 -3.35
C GLY A 103 -6.83 7.34 -4.40
N LEU A 104 -7.47 6.91 -5.48
CA LEU A 104 -8.00 7.83 -6.49
C LEU A 104 -9.05 8.78 -5.90
N TRP A 105 -10.00 8.26 -5.13
CA TRP A 105 -11.05 9.06 -4.51
C TRP A 105 -10.46 10.18 -3.64
N SER A 106 -9.58 9.81 -2.70
CA SER A 106 -9.00 10.78 -1.77
C SER A 106 -7.94 11.68 -2.41
N GLY A 107 -7.28 11.24 -3.48
CA GLY A 107 -6.40 12.07 -4.31
C GLY A 107 -7.17 13.12 -5.10
N LEU A 108 -8.33 12.77 -5.66
CA LEU A 108 -9.23 13.72 -6.33
C LEU A 108 -9.80 14.73 -5.34
N ALA A 109 -10.23 14.28 -4.17
CA ALA A 109 -10.68 15.17 -3.10
C ALA A 109 -9.57 16.16 -2.69
N ALA A 110 -8.33 15.68 -2.53
CA ALA A 110 -7.18 16.53 -2.23
C ALA A 110 -6.87 17.54 -3.36
N ALA A 111 -6.96 17.12 -4.62
CA ALA A 111 -6.77 17.99 -5.77
C ALA A 111 -7.87 19.08 -5.86
N SER A 112 -9.08 18.79 -5.39
CA SER A 112 -10.20 19.75 -5.36
C SER A 112 -10.08 20.84 -4.29
N LEU A 113 -9.10 20.75 -3.39
CA LEU A 113 -8.85 21.74 -2.34
C LEU A 113 -8.29 23.08 -2.86
N GLY A 114 -7.94 23.17 -4.15
CA GLY A 114 -7.40 24.41 -4.74
C GLY A 114 -6.06 24.82 -4.13
N LEU A 115 -5.18 23.85 -3.87
CA LEU A 115 -3.89 24.09 -3.23
C LEU A 115 -3.03 25.06 -4.03
N GLU A 116 -2.47 26.07 -3.36
CA GLU A 116 -1.58 27.04 -3.99
C GLU A 116 -0.31 26.38 -4.55
N GLN A 117 0.11 26.85 -5.72
CA GLN A 117 1.30 26.35 -6.40
C GLN A 117 2.55 26.76 -5.59
N GLY A 118 3.33 25.77 -5.14
CA GLY A 118 4.50 25.99 -4.27
C GLY A 118 4.20 25.87 -2.77
N SER A 119 2.95 25.67 -2.36
CA SER A 119 2.61 25.35 -0.97
C SER A 119 3.13 23.96 -0.56
N ALA A 120 3.40 23.78 0.74
CA ALA A 120 3.83 22.49 1.28
C ALA A 120 2.78 21.38 1.04
N ALA A 121 1.49 21.74 1.10
CA ALA A 121 0.39 20.82 0.78
C ALA A 121 0.38 20.43 -0.72
N GLY A 122 0.63 21.38 -1.63
CA GLY A 122 0.76 21.11 -3.06
C GLY A 122 1.95 20.21 -3.39
N PHE A 123 3.07 20.37 -2.69
CA PHE A 123 4.22 19.47 -2.80
C PHE A 123 3.88 18.06 -2.30
N ALA A 124 3.20 17.94 -1.15
CA ALA A 124 2.73 16.66 -0.62
C ALA A 124 1.75 15.95 -1.58
N LEU A 125 0.87 16.70 -2.26
CA LEU A 125 -0.04 16.15 -3.29
C LEU A 125 0.74 15.60 -4.48
N THR A 126 1.77 16.32 -4.94
CA THR A 126 2.64 15.86 -6.03
C THR A 126 3.35 14.57 -5.63
N LEU A 127 3.97 14.54 -4.45
CA LEU A 127 4.61 13.32 -3.92
C LEU A 127 3.63 12.16 -3.80
N TYR A 128 2.41 12.43 -3.31
CA TYR A 128 1.36 11.44 -3.20
C TYR A 128 1.01 10.82 -4.56
N GLN A 129 0.88 11.60 -5.64
CA GLN A 129 0.57 11.07 -6.97
C GLN A 129 1.65 10.08 -7.45
N PHE A 130 2.93 10.43 -7.26
CA PHE A 130 4.03 9.53 -7.62
C PHE A 130 4.05 8.28 -6.75
N THR A 131 3.89 8.41 -5.43
CA THR A 131 3.96 7.26 -4.52
C THR A 131 2.73 6.35 -4.64
N PHE A 132 1.56 6.92 -4.95
CA PHE A 132 0.35 6.19 -5.29
C PHE A 132 0.54 5.33 -6.55
N LEU A 133 0.97 5.94 -7.65
CA LEU A 133 1.21 5.21 -8.91
C LEU A 133 2.28 4.13 -8.73
N ALA A 134 3.36 4.45 -8.01
CA ALA A 134 4.41 3.48 -7.70
C ALA A 134 3.87 2.32 -6.85
N ALA A 135 3.07 2.59 -5.82
CA ALA A 135 2.46 1.56 -4.97
C ALA A 135 1.55 0.63 -5.80
N VAL A 136 0.65 1.19 -6.62
CA VAL A 136 -0.24 0.41 -7.49
C VAL A 136 0.55 -0.43 -8.48
N PHE A 137 1.58 0.15 -9.12
CA PHE A 137 2.38 -0.54 -10.12
C PHE A 137 3.16 -1.72 -9.51
N ILE A 138 3.84 -1.49 -8.39
CA ILE A 138 4.61 -2.54 -7.71
C ILE A 138 3.72 -3.62 -7.12
N ASP A 139 2.56 -3.26 -6.57
CA ASP A 139 1.62 -4.23 -6.03
C ASP A 139 0.99 -5.08 -7.15
N THR A 140 0.72 -4.48 -8.32
CA THR A 140 0.34 -5.21 -9.54
C THR A 140 1.42 -6.18 -9.99
N ILE A 141 2.69 -5.75 -10.04
CA ILE A 141 3.82 -6.64 -10.38
C ILE A 141 3.92 -7.77 -9.35
N THR A 142 3.76 -7.47 -8.07
CA THR A 142 3.80 -8.45 -6.99
C THR A 142 2.72 -9.51 -7.19
N LEU A 143 1.49 -9.09 -7.49
CA LEU A 143 0.38 -9.97 -7.82
C LEU A 143 0.68 -10.82 -9.06
N VAL A 144 1.17 -10.24 -10.15
CA VAL A 144 1.53 -10.98 -11.38
C VAL A 144 2.62 -12.01 -11.10
N VAL A 145 3.65 -11.66 -10.33
CA VAL A 145 4.72 -12.58 -9.94
C VAL A 145 4.16 -13.69 -9.04
N ALA A 146 3.28 -13.36 -8.10
CA ALA A 146 2.61 -14.31 -7.21
C ALA A 146 1.73 -15.30 -7.99
N LEU A 147 0.94 -14.81 -8.96
CA LEU A 147 0.11 -15.63 -9.84
C LEU A 147 0.94 -16.60 -10.68
N ARG A 148 2.08 -16.14 -11.20
CA ARG A 148 2.98 -16.97 -12.00
C ARG A 148 3.85 -17.90 -11.15
N THR A 149 3.92 -17.71 -9.83
CA THR A 149 4.57 -18.66 -8.92
C THR A 149 3.58 -19.74 -8.55
N HIS A 150 3.54 -20.81 -9.35
CA HIS A 150 2.76 -21.99 -9.02
C HIS A 150 3.23 -22.57 -7.68
N PRO A 151 2.33 -22.81 -6.71
CA PRO A 151 2.62 -23.82 -5.72
C PRO A 151 2.76 -25.13 -6.49
N SER A 152 3.94 -25.74 -6.49
CA SER A 152 4.12 -27.06 -7.07
C SER A 152 3.12 -27.99 -6.36
N ALA A 153 2.02 -28.30 -7.05
CA ALA A 153 1.16 -29.43 -6.73
C ALA A 153 2.02 -30.67 -6.99
N GLN A 154 2.49 -31.28 -5.91
CA GLN A 154 2.86 -32.69 -5.90
C GLN A 154 1.59 -33.35 -5.33
N ALA A 155 0.78 -34.09 -6.09
CA ALA A 155 1.11 -35.38 -6.73
C ALA A 155 1.78 -36.32 -5.71
#